data_AF-A0A7S0URT3-F1
#
_entry.id   AF-A0A7S0URT3-F1
#
_cell.length_a   1.000
_cell.length_b   1.000
_cell.length_c   1.000
_cell.angle_alpha   90.00
_cell.angle_beta   90.00
_cell.angle_gamma   90.00
#
_symmetry.space_group_name_H-M   'P 1'
#
loop_
_entity.id
_entity.type
_entity.pdbx_description
1 polymer ?
#
loop_
_entity_poly.entity_id
_entity_poly.type
_entity_poly.pdbx_seq_one_letter_code
_entity_poly.pdbx_strand_id
1 'polypeptide(L)'
;MDWDDLGPGQAKRPIKTTLENKQKIPAKLQIRLPKALYESAQISGNAPLVDRQQLTSKTVTGLLGPSGKPPARPPMNLGGPIPTDGLKEMKNAQELKPKWNPSGEFYFNPLSAGDVFPPRSADLHPVDDYVDPESDVLPGELHHPLGFVPVNSEEASIRLRPRTGQLPVRSSTTLPLEYFDSPELELTPPEKRFANPPPPGCPGFPAYSRYFDQHGGFTWQPCFVIAYDIKSEMYRIQWAASDVLKMVKRLNLLFEDESRTGFRFRLRQARRRRDECEKEARFSAYVSKQPFKHVDVYDAVFRNRILRRCHSPLAKKLEDRFQVHFEDFRENFKFGIRAAVVEQQLLEAAAAAHLASCNIQSVKPTAPPAPKKGCVDLTALPAGCVWFRDELNRVENVTVGLEPFALLLQDIQRMGMTSVAPLLEALQQYFASLDVSTMSLAVLDLHEVALPALLSDFLLVQRRHVEGCSDLLANDWALKVLGIIENLLAPEGGGDDDVDAAGRG
;
A
#
# COMPACT_ATOMS: atom_id res chain seq x y z
N MET A 1 69.09 12.59 22.39
CA MET A 1 69.68 11.24 22.32
C MET A 1 69.48 10.79 20.90
N ASP A 2 70.52 10.99 20.11
CA ASP A 2 70.63 10.66 18.70
C ASP A 2 70.59 9.15 18.47
N TRP A 3 70.20 8.73 17.26
CA TRP A 3 71.06 8.00 16.31
C TRP A 3 70.25 7.69 15.04
N ASP A 4 70.50 8.54 14.05
CA ASP A 4 70.53 8.40 12.60
C ASP A 4 70.14 7.08 11.89
N ASP A 5 69.31 7.27 10.84
CA ASP A 5 69.61 7.03 9.41
C ASP A 5 69.97 5.60 8.94
N LEU A 6 69.23 5.09 7.94
CA LEU A 6 69.74 4.32 6.79
C LEU A 6 68.62 4.00 5.77
N GLY A 7 68.96 4.21 4.50
CA GLY A 7 68.08 4.26 3.34
C GLY A 7 67.58 2.93 2.73
N PRO A 8 67.27 2.92 1.41
CA PRO A 8 66.17 2.12 0.85
C PRO A 8 66.62 0.85 0.11
N GLY A 9 65.71 -0.12 0.01
CA GLY A 9 65.79 -1.18 -1.00
C GLY A 9 65.29 -2.55 -0.55
N GLN A 10 64.25 -3.05 -1.23
CA GLN A 10 64.28 -4.29 -2.02
C GLN A 10 62.87 -4.86 -2.22
N ALA A 11 62.51 -5.00 -3.49
CA ALA A 11 61.30 -5.65 -3.96
C ALA A 11 61.28 -7.14 -3.58
N LYS A 12 60.25 -7.58 -2.87
CA LYS A 12 59.90 -9.00 -2.73
C LYS A 12 58.67 -9.30 -3.58
N ARG A 13 58.89 -10.08 -4.65
CA ARG A 13 57.83 -10.69 -5.47
C ARG A 13 57.01 -11.65 -4.61
N PRO A 14 55.67 -11.64 -4.67
CA PRO A 14 54.87 -12.69 -4.06
C PRO A 14 54.90 -13.97 -4.91
N ILE A 15 54.95 -15.07 -4.17
CA ILE A 15 55.10 -16.45 -4.56
C ILE A 15 53.82 -16.92 -5.29
N LYS A 16 53.99 -17.54 -6.47
CA LYS A 16 52.92 -18.31 -7.13
C LYS A 16 52.74 -19.64 -6.38
N THR A 17 51.67 -19.77 -5.63
CA THR A 17 51.17 -21.06 -5.12
C THR A 17 49.97 -21.50 -5.96
N THR A 18 50.22 -22.50 -6.79
CA THR A 18 49.21 -23.28 -7.52
C THR A 18 48.34 -24.07 -6.55
N LEU A 19 47.04 -23.80 -6.53
CA LEU A 19 46.01 -24.56 -5.81
C LEU A 19 45.36 -25.57 -6.76
N GLU A 20 46.04 -26.67 -7.02
CA GLU A 20 45.42 -27.90 -7.53
C GLU A 20 45.37 -28.92 -6.40
N ASN A 21 44.19 -29.06 -5.80
CA ASN A 21 43.61 -30.25 -5.15
C ASN A 21 42.68 -29.85 -4.01
N LYS A 22 41.38 -29.84 -4.29
CA LYS A 22 40.36 -30.04 -3.24
C LYS A 22 39.47 -31.21 -3.63
N GLN A 23 39.73 -32.33 -2.97
CA GLN A 23 38.85 -33.49 -2.89
C GLN A 23 37.45 -33.05 -2.46
N LYS A 24 36.43 -33.51 -3.18
CA LYS A 24 35.01 -33.36 -2.82
C LYS A 24 34.75 -34.11 -1.51
N ILE A 25 34.56 -33.39 -0.41
CA ILE A 25 33.99 -33.92 0.83
C ILE A 25 32.48 -33.65 0.78
N PRO A 26 31.59 -34.65 0.77
CA PRO A 26 30.16 -34.42 0.90
C PRO A 26 29.85 -33.96 2.33
N ALA A 27 29.57 -32.68 2.51
CA ALA A 27 29.12 -32.14 3.78
C ALA A 27 27.70 -32.66 4.09
N LYS A 28 27.58 -33.65 4.97
CA LYS A 28 26.31 -33.99 5.60
C LYS A 28 25.92 -32.87 6.57
N LEU A 29 25.00 -32.02 6.14
CA LEU A 29 24.45 -30.93 6.94
C LEU A 29 23.50 -31.52 8.00
N GLN A 30 23.95 -31.62 9.25
CA GLN A 30 23.08 -31.97 10.38
C GLN A 30 22.39 -30.70 10.89
N ILE A 31 21.10 -30.55 10.58
CA ILE A 31 20.27 -29.47 11.12
C ILE A 31 19.73 -29.93 12.48
N ARG A 32 20.12 -29.24 13.57
CA ARG A 32 19.50 -29.44 14.89
C ARG A 32 18.25 -28.56 14.99
N LEU A 33 17.08 -29.17 15.01
CA LEU A 33 15.82 -28.47 15.26
C LEU A 33 15.65 -28.18 16.76
N PRO A 34 15.23 -26.96 17.13
CA PRO A 34 14.87 -26.63 18.51
C PRO A 34 13.75 -27.54 19.04
N LYS A 35 13.92 -28.06 20.25
CA LYS A 35 12.98 -29.00 20.90
C LYS A 35 11.53 -28.49 20.95
N ALA A 36 11.35 -27.17 21.09
CA ALA A 36 10.04 -26.52 21.12
C ALA A 36 9.25 -26.65 19.81
N LEU A 37 9.93 -26.67 18.65
CA LEU A 37 9.27 -26.88 17.34
C LEU A 37 8.80 -28.32 17.17
N TYR A 38 9.56 -29.29 17.70
CA TYR A 38 9.18 -30.70 17.69
C TYR A 38 7.97 -30.98 18.61
N GLU A 39 7.96 -30.39 19.80
CA GLU A 39 6.84 -30.51 20.75
C GLU A 39 5.55 -29.85 20.21
N SER A 40 5.66 -28.71 19.51
CA SER A 40 4.54 -28.06 18.83
C SER A 40 3.95 -28.91 17.69
N ALA A 41 4.78 -29.62 16.93
CA ALA A 41 4.34 -30.53 15.87
C ALA A 41 3.60 -31.77 16.42
N GLN A 42 3.99 -32.25 17.62
CA GLN A 42 3.28 -33.35 18.29
C GLN A 42 1.92 -32.91 18.84
N ILE A 43 1.83 -31.70 19.42
CA ILE A 43 0.59 -31.16 19.98
C ILE A 43 -0.45 -30.86 18.87
N SER A 44 0.01 -30.47 17.68
CA SER A 44 -0.85 -30.15 16.54
C SER A 44 -1.28 -31.36 15.71
N GLY A 45 -0.83 -32.58 16.04
CA GLY A 45 -1.16 -33.80 15.27
C GLY A 45 -0.40 -33.95 13.95
N ASN A 46 0.57 -33.08 13.68
CA ASN A 46 1.39 -33.05 12.45
C ASN A 46 2.70 -33.85 12.56
N ALA A 47 2.83 -34.69 13.60
CA ALA A 47 3.99 -35.54 13.84
C ALA A 47 4.49 -36.38 12.62
N PRO A 48 3.63 -36.89 11.71
CA PRO A 48 4.11 -37.70 10.57
C PRO A 48 4.94 -36.92 9.53
N LEU A 49 4.82 -35.60 9.48
CA LEU A 49 5.51 -34.75 8.50
C LEU A 49 6.97 -34.45 8.88
N VAL A 50 7.36 -34.71 10.13
CA VAL A 50 8.70 -34.43 10.64
C VAL A 50 9.63 -35.65 10.49
N ASP A 51 9.08 -36.86 10.33
CA ASP A 51 9.86 -38.09 10.30
C ASP A 51 10.21 -38.52 8.86
N ARG A 52 11.25 -37.88 8.29
CA ARG A 52 11.68 -38.10 6.90
C ARG A 52 12.32 -39.48 6.66
N GLN A 53 12.57 -40.29 7.70
CA GLN A 53 13.23 -41.59 7.58
C GLN A 53 12.29 -42.78 7.27
N GLN A 54 10.96 -42.61 7.37
CA GLN A 54 10.03 -43.73 7.13
C GLN A 54 9.48 -43.84 5.70
N LEU A 55 9.74 -42.86 4.83
CA LEU A 55 9.16 -42.80 3.48
C LEU A 55 9.98 -43.50 2.38
N THR A 56 11.21 -43.97 2.65
CA THR A 56 12.09 -44.52 1.59
C THR A 56 12.39 -46.01 1.69
N SER A 57 11.61 -46.81 2.42
CA SER A 57 11.83 -48.28 2.39
C SER A 57 10.59 -49.11 2.78
N LYS A 58 9.60 -49.22 1.88
CA LYS A 58 8.71 -50.40 1.87
C LYS A 58 8.40 -50.84 0.44
N THR A 59 9.27 -51.73 -0.04
CA THR A 59 9.02 -52.64 -1.15
C THR A 59 7.89 -53.59 -0.77
N VAL A 60 6.88 -53.66 -1.61
CA VAL A 60 5.75 -54.59 -1.50
C VAL A 60 6.22 -55.97 -1.93
N THR A 61 6.47 -56.87 -0.97
CA THR A 61 6.53 -58.32 -1.22
C THR A 61 6.25 -59.09 0.07
N GLY A 62 5.12 -59.80 0.08
CA GLY A 62 4.88 -61.01 0.89
C GLY A 62 4.48 -60.80 2.36
N LEU A 63 3.28 -61.28 2.71
CA LEU A 63 3.12 -62.40 3.67
C LEU A 63 1.64 -62.74 3.89
N LEU A 64 1.30 -63.95 3.45
CA LEU A 64 0.12 -64.71 3.83
C LEU A 64 0.33 -65.35 5.22
N GLY A 65 -0.55 -64.99 6.16
CA GLY A 65 -1.08 -65.81 7.26
C GLY A 65 -0.20 -66.12 8.51
N PRO A 66 -0.76 -66.70 9.59
CA PRO A 66 -2.18 -66.86 9.94
C PRO A 66 -2.52 -66.49 11.41
N SER A 67 -3.83 -66.51 11.72
CA SER A 67 -4.45 -66.57 13.06
C SER A 67 -4.61 -65.25 13.86
N GLY A 68 -5.86 -64.84 14.01
CA GLY A 68 -6.29 -63.76 14.89
C GLY A 68 -7.75 -63.39 14.63
N LYS A 69 -8.69 -64.12 15.24
CA LYS A 69 -10.13 -63.82 15.16
C LYS A 69 -10.39 -62.40 15.71
N PRO A 70 -11.10 -61.52 14.99
CA PRO A 70 -11.59 -60.27 15.57
C PRO A 70 -12.84 -60.52 16.43
N PRO A 71 -13.05 -59.76 17.53
CA PRO A 71 -14.20 -59.91 18.40
C PRO A 71 -15.50 -59.45 17.72
N ALA A 72 -16.57 -60.19 17.98
CA ALA A 72 -17.91 -59.97 17.46
C ALA A 72 -18.47 -58.61 17.89
N ARG A 73 -18.99 -57.84 16.94
CA ARG A 73 -19.85 -56.67 17.20
C ARG A 73 -21.24 -57.15 17.61
N PRO A 74 -21.91 -56.51 18.57
CA PRO A 74 -23.29 -56.81 18.90
C PRO A 74 -24.23 -56.38 17.75
N PRO A 75 -25.33 -57.09 17.51
CA PRO A 75 -26.28 -56.76 16.45
C PRO A 75 -27.02 -55.46 16.79
N MET A 76 -26.99 -54.49 15.87
CA MET A 76 -27.93 -53.37 15.89
C MET A 76 -29.32 -53.89 15.54
N ASN A 77 -30.22 -53.72 16.50
CA ASN A 77 -31.62 -54.10 16.43
C ASN A 77 -32.35 -53.12 15.48
N LEU A 78 -32.73 -53.60 14.29
CA LEU A 78 -33.66 -52.92 13.39
C LEU A 78 -35.07 -53.39 13.73
N GLY A 79 -35.88 -52.55 14.37
CA GLY A 79 -37.30 -52.85 14.58
C GLY A 79 -37.98 -51.97 15.62
N GLY A 80 -38.71 -50.97 15.15
CA GLY A 80 -39.69 -50.22 15.95
C GLY A 80 -40.50 -49.28 15.04
N PRO A 81 -41.83 -49.46 14.91
CA PRO A 81 -42.66 -48.62 14.05
C PRO A 81 -42.88 -47.24 14.66
N ILE A 82 -42.74 -46.20 13.84
CA ILE A 82 -43.11 -44.81 14.18
C ILE A 82 -44.63 -44.69 14.05
N PRO A 83 -45.35 -44.11 15.03
CA PRO A 83 -46.80 -43.95 14.95
C PRO A 83 -47.18 -42.88 13.91
N THR A 84 -47.93 -43.28 12.89
CA THR A 84 -48.60 -42.37 11.95
C THR A 84 -50.00 -42.06 12.47
N ASP A 85 -50.13 -41.07 13.34
CA ASP A 85 -51.42 -40.45 13.64
C ASP A 85 -51.24 -38.93 13.71
N GLY A 86 -51.85 -38.22 12.76
CA GLY A 86 -51.94 -36.75 12.78
C GLY A 86 -51.40 -36.04 11.54
N LEU A 87 -51.82 -36.41 10.33
CA LEU A 87 -51.66 -35.57 9.13
C LEU A 87 -52.85 -35.79 8.18
N LYS A 88 -54.01 -35.28 8.58
CA LYS A 88 -55.13 -34.95 7.69
C LYS A 88 -55.72 -33.64 8.14
N GLU A 89 -55.29 -32.55 7.54
CA GLU A 89 -56.08 -31.36 7.23
C GLU A 89 -55.20 -30.34 6.49
N MET A 90 -55.83 -29.50 5.67
CA MET A 90 -55.23 -28.52 4.75
C MET A 90 -54.88 -29.03 3.34
N LYS A 91 -55.89 -29.53 2.64
CA LYS A 91 -56.02 -29.28 1.20
C LYS A 91 -56.98 -28.09 1.01
N ASN A 92 -56.42 -26.88 0.89
CA ASN A 92 -56.98 -25.77 0.11
C ASN A 92 -56.10 -24.52 0.30
N ALA A 93 -55.15 -24.32 -0.60
CA ALA A 93 -54.58 -23.02 -0.87
C ALA A 93 -54.43 -22.90 -2.38
N GLN A 94 -55.24 -22.00 -2.95
CA GLN A 94 -55.30 -21.67 -4.36
C GLN A 94 -53.95 -21.17 -4.88
N GLU A 95 -53.66 -21.54 -6.12
CA GLU A 95 -52.55 -21.04 -6.93
C GLU A 95 -52.57 -19.50 -7.03
N LEU A 96 -51.65 -18.84 -6.33
CA LEU A 96 -51.22 -17.48 -6.66
C LEU A 96 -49.94 -17.58 -7.48
N LYS A 97 -50.07 -17.52 -8.81
CA LYS A 97 -48.93 -17.29 -9.71
C LYS A 97 -48.42 -15.86 -9.49
N PRO A 98 -47.13 -15.64 -9.18
CA PRO A 98 -46.59 -14.29 -9.16
C PRO A 98 -46.56 -13.72 -10.59
N LYS A 99 -47.18 -12.54 -10.76
CA LYS A 99 -47.07 -11.74 -11.98
C LYS A 99 -45.61 -11.26 -12.12
N TRP A 100 -44.94 -11.75 -13.15
CA TRP A 100 -43.63 -11.25 -13.56
C TRP A 100 -43.82 -9.91 -14.30
N ASN A 101 -43.31 -8.82 -13.73
CA ASN A 101 -43.21 -7.53 -14.41
C ASN A 101 -41.86 -7.48 -15.15
N PRO A 102 -41.81 -7.21 -16.47
CA PRO A 102 -40.58 -6.96 -17.18
C PRO A 102 -40.31 -5.46 -17.20
N SER A 103 -39.62 -4.96 -16.19
CA SER A 103 -39.04 -3.62 -16.23
C SER A 103 -37.59 -3.69 -15.77
N GLY A 104 -36.69 -3.68 -16.76
CA GLY A 104 -35.23 -3.47 -16.72
C GLY A 104 -34.56 -3.52 -15.35
N GLU A 105 -34.15 -4.71 -14.92
CA GLU A 105 -33.19 -4.87 -13.84
C GLU A 105 -31.85 -5.35 -14.42
N PHE A 106 -30.79 -4.61 -14.09
CA PHE A 106 -29.40 -4.95 -14.33
C PHE A 106 -29.04 -6.21 -13.54
N TYR A 107 -29.32 -7.36 -14.14
CA TYR A 107 -28.76 -8.64 -13.74
C TYR A 107 -27.57 -8.92 -14.65
N PHE A 108 -26.39 -9.14 -14.07
CA PHE A 108 -25.29 -9.73 -14.83
C PHE A 108 -25.68 -11.16 -15.16
N ASN A 109 -25.97 -11.43 -16.44
CA ASN A 109 -26.23 -12.75 -16.96
C ASN A 109 -24.94 -13.26 -17.64
N PRO A 110 -24.20 -14.20 -17.05
CA PRO A 110 -22.95 -14.71 -17.61
C PRO A 110 -23.14 -15.52 -18.91
N LEU A 111 -24.37 -15.72 -19.39
CA LEU A 111 -24.67 -16.53 -20.57
C LEU A 111 -24.78 -15.72 -21.89
N SER A 112 -24.69 -14.39 -21.88
CA SER A 112 -24.99 -13.57 -23.06
C SER A 112 -23.81 -12.88 -23.75
N ALA A 113 -22.56 -13.15 -23.34
CA ALA A 113 -21.39 -12.61 -24.03
C ALA A 113 -20.46 -13.77 -24.41
N GLY A 114 -20.53 -14.16 -25.69
CA GLY A 114 -19.61 -15.12 -26.28
C GLY A 114 -18.17 -14.58 -26.27
N ASP A 115 -17.27 -15.41 -25.75
CA ASP A 115 -15.92 -15.70 -26.21
C ASP A 115 -15.24 -14.64 -27.10
N VAL A 116 -14.38 -13.81 -26.50
CA VAL A 116 -12.93 -14.06 -26.44
C VAL A 116 -12.40 -13.30 -25.21
N PHE A 117 -12.08 -14.04 -24.15
CA PHE A 117 -11.36 -13.54 -22.98
C PHE A 117 -10.18 -14.49 -22.69
N PRO A 118 -8.97 -13.96 -22.44
CA PRO A 118 -8.60 -12.54 -22.51
C PRO A 118 -8.31 -12.07 -23.96
N PRO A 119 -8.75 -10.87 -24.37
CA PRO A 119 -8.05 -10.16 -25.43
C PRO A 119 -6.66 -9.81 -24.92
N ARG A 120 -5.66 -10.01 -25.79
CA ARG A 120 -4.28 -9.57 -25.56
C ARG A 120 -4.26 -8.11 -25.11
N SER A 121 -3.35 -7.77 -24.20
CA SER A 121 -3.03 -6.38 -23.90
C SER A 121 -2.72 -5.65 -25.21
N ALA A 122 -3.54 -4.67 -25.57
CA ALA A 122 -3.09 -3.63 -26.48
C ALA A 122 -1.92 -2.94 -25.77
N ASP A 123 -0.76 -2.94 -26.41
CA ASP A 123 0.44 -2.25 -25.99
C ASP A 123 0.09 -0.83 -25.53
N LEU A 124 0.02 -0.63 -24.21
CA LEU A 124 0.08 0.70 -23.63
C LEU A 124 1.52 1.16 -23.81
N HIS A 125 1.69 2.04 -24.79
CA HIS A 125 2.89 2.82 -24.99
C HIS A 125 3.43 3.37 -23.66
N PRO A 126 4.77 3.54 -23.55
CA PRO A 126 5.40 4.03 -22.34
C PRO A 126 4.90 5.44 -22.07
N VAL A 127 4.27 5.64 -20.91
CA VAL A 127 4.15 6.97 -20.33
C VAL A 127 5.53 7.32 -19.80
N ASP A 128 6.35 7.85 -20.69
CA ASP A 128 7.47 8.72 -20.34
C ASP A 128 6.88 9.92 -19.60
N ASP A 129 7.00 9.91 -18.28
CA ASP A 129 7.00 11.09 -17.41
C ASP A 129 7.54 10.65 -16.04
N TYR A 130 8.83 10.29 -16.03
CA TYR A 130 9.59 10.22 -14.80
C TYR A 130 10.03 11.64 -14.45
N VAL A 131 9.33 12.21 -13.49
CA VAL A 131 9.51 13.56 -12.99
C VAL A 131 10.78 13.60 -12.11
N ASP A 132 11.68 14.50 -12.47
CA ASP A 132 12.93 14.84 -11.80
C ASP A 132 12.67 15.19 -10.30
N PRO A 133 13.47 14.71 -9.34
CA PRO A 133 13.29 14.99 -7.91
C PRO A 133 13.46 16.47 -7.50
N GLU A 134 13.94 17.36 -8.38
CA GLU A 134 13.78 18.81 -8.19
C GLU A 134 12.43 19.37 -8.70
N SER A 135 11.71 18.58 -9.48
CA SER A 135 10.43 18.90 -10.10
C SER A 135 9.29 18.11 -9.48
N ASP A 136 9.14 18.08 -8.15
CA ASP A 136 7.95 17.57 -7.45
C ASP A 136 6.71 18.46 -7.75
N VAL A 137 6.34 18.49 -9.03
CA VAL A 137 5.23 19.15 -9.70
C VAL A 137 4.20 18.05 -9.81
N LEU A 138 3.17 18.12 -8.97
CA LEU A 138 1.97 17.31 -9.12
C LEU A 138 1.58 17.31 -10.61
N PRO A 139 1.45 16.13 -11.26
CA PRO A 139 1.14 16.08 -12.68
C PRO A 139 -0.21 16.77 -12.90
N GLY A 140 -0.17 17.97 -13.50
CA GLY A 140 -1.34 18.75 -13.91
C GLY A 140 -1.56 20.14 -13.28
N GLU A 141 -0.85 20.56 -12.22
CA GLU A 141 -1.04 21.89 -11.61
C GLU A 141 0.12 22.87 -11.88
N LEU A 142 0.43 23.12 -13.16
CA LEU A 142 1.14 24.35 -13.52
C LEU A 142 0.21 25.54 -13.19
N HIS A 143 0.37 26.06 -11.97
CA HIS A 143 -0.17 27.32 -11.45
C HIS A 143 -1.68 27.34 -11.13
N HIS A 144 -2.13 26.54 -10.15
CA HIS A 144 -3.36 26.93 -9.46
C HIS A 144 -3.15 28.34 -8.86
N PRO A 145 -3.95 29.36 -9.20
CA PRO A 145 -3.64 30.76 -8.87
C PRO A 145 -3.55 30.98 -7.36
N LEU A 146 -4.45 30.37 -6.58
CA LEU A 146 -4.41 30.38 -5.11
C LEU A 146 -3.13 29.74 -4.50
N GLY A 147 -2.33 29.01 -5.28
CA GLY A 147 -1.03 28.43 -4.88
C GLY A 147 0.15 29.38 -5.11
N PHE A 148 -0.08 30.51 -5.78
CA PHE A 148 0.96 31.49 -6.06
C PHE A 148 1.45 32.19 -4.80
N VAL A 149 2.77 32.28 -4.71
CA VAL A 149 3.53 32.98 -3.68
C VAL A 149 4.62 33.78 -4.41
N PRO A 150 4.72 35.10 -4.19
CA PRO A 150 5.64 35.95 -4.92
C PRO A 150 7.09 35.63 -4.55
N VAL A 151 7.97 35.56 -5.54
CA VAL A 151 9.42 35.34 -5.38
C VAL A 151 10.13 36.63 -4.99
N ASN A 152 9.67 37.76 -5.51
CA ASN A 152 10.22 39.09 -5.26
C ASN A 152 9.08 40.11 -5.00
N SER A 153 9.45 41.33 -4.60
CA SER A 153 8.46 42.38 -4.29
C SER A 153 7.70 42.86 -5.53
N GLU A 154 8.27 42.73 -6.72
CA GLU A 154 7.59 43.06 -7.99
C GLU A 154 6.45 42.09 -8.27
N GLU A 155 6.69 40.78 -8.10
CA GLU A 155 5.67 39.74 -8.27
C GLU A 155 4.52 39.86 -7.27
N ALA A 156 4.74 40.49 -6.11
CA ALA A 156 3.68 40.72 -5.13
C ALA A 156 2.55 41.61 -5.69
N SER A 157 2.90 42.52 -6.61
CA SER A 157 1.95 43.40 -7.29
C SER A 157 1.12 42.72 -8.39
N ILE A 158 1.49 41.48 -8.78
CA ILE A 158 0.77 40.73 -9.81
C ILE A 158 -0.63 40.38 -9.30
N ARG A 159 -1.63 40.89 -10.03
CA ARG A 159 -3.03 40.56 -9.78
C ARG A 159 -3.38 39.23 -10.40
N LEU A 160 -3.73 38.27 -9.55
CA LEU A 160 -4.18 36.96 -9.97
C LEU A 160 -5.68 36.84 -9.83
N ARG A 161 -6.34 36.38 -10.89
CA ARG A 161 -7.77 36.12 -10.88
C ARG A 161 -8.03 34.64 -11.13
N PRO A 162 -8.45 33.87 -10.10
CA PRO A 162 -8.91 32.51 -10.29
C PRO A 162 -10.08 32.46 -11.27
N ARG A 163 -10.06 31.49 -12.18
CA ARG A 163 -11.23 31.17 -13.01
C ARG A 163 -12.33 30.58 -12.14
N THR A 164 -13.59 30.67 -12.57
CA THR A 164 -14.74 30.12 -11.80
C THR A 164 -14.56 28.64 -11.47
N GLY A 165 -13.99 27.84 -12.37
CA GLY A 165 -13.68 26.42 -12.13
C GLY A 165 -12.48 26.15 -11.21
N GLN A 166 -11.68 27.17 -10.88
CA GLN A 166 -10.54 27.09 -9.95
C GLN A 166 -10.91 27.57 -8.54
N LEU A 167 -12.12 28.09 -8.35
CA LEU A 167 -12.62 28.43 -7.04
C LEU A 167 -13.17 27.16 -6.37
N PRO A 168 -12.92 26.95 -5.07
CA PRO A 168 -13.51 25.85 -4.35
C PRO A 168 -15.03 25.93 -4.43
N VAL A 169 -15.66 24.96 -5.09
CA VAL A 169 -17.12 24.82 -5.11
C VAL A 169 -17.52 24.34 -3.72
N ARG A 170 -18.31 25.14 -2.99
CA ARG A 170 -18.81 24.74 -1.67
C ARG A 170 -19.67 23.49 -1.82
N SER A 171 -19.15 22.35 -1.38
CA SER A 171 -19.88 21.10 -1.28
C SER A 171 -19.94 20.67 0.19
N SER A 172 -20.79 19.70 0.52
CA SER A 172 -20.82 19.14 1.89
C SER A 172 -19.49 18.50 2.30
N THR A 173 -18.62 18.20 1.34
CA THR A 173 -17.31 17.58 1.56
C THR A 173 -16.15 18.56 1.42
N THR A 174 -16.37 19.84 1.08
CA THR A 174 -15.25 20.80 1.02
C THR A 174 -14.84 21.28 2.40
N LEU A 175 -13.55 21.23 2.69
CA LEU A 175 -12.99 21.58 3.99
C LEU A 175 -12.09 22.83 3.88
N PRO A 176 -12.08 23.72 4.90
CA PRO A 176 -11.16 24.86 4.93
C PRO A 176 -9.69 24.41 4.85
N LEU A 177 -8.89 25.10 4.04
CA LEU A 177 -7.49 24.74 3.81
C LEU A 177 -6.66 24.79 5.10
N GLU A 178 -7.05 25.62 6.06
CA GLU A 178 -6.27 25.85 7.27
C GLU A 178 -6.33 24.69 8.27
N TYR A 179 -7.29 23.75 8.12
CA TYR A 179 -7.30 22.51 8.89
C TYR A 179 -6.19 21.54 8.49
N PHE A 180 -5.56 21.76 7.34
CA PHE A 180 -4.51 20.90 6.79
C PHE A 180 -3.12 21.52 6.87
N ASP A 181 -3.02 22.68 7.54
CA ASP A 181 -1.76 23.32 7.81
C ASP A 181 -1.00 22.54 8.89
N SER A 182 0.27 22.23 8.63
CA SER A 182 1.10 21.48 9.59
C SER A 182 1.96 22.48 10.37
N PRO A 183 1.82 22.53 11.71
CA PRO A 183 2.62 23.43 12.54
C PRO A 183 4.11 23.08 12.52
N GLU A 184 4.46 21.83 12.19
CA GLU A 184 5.87 21.38 12.10
C GLU A 184 6.63 22.02 10.94
N LEU A 185 5.92 22.51 9.91
CA LEU A 185 6.52 23.22 8.77
C LEU A 185 6.80 24.69 9.10
N GLU A 186 6.46 25.15 10.31
CA GLU A 186 6.73 26.50 10.78
C GLU A 186 8.09 26.58 11.48
N LEU A 187 9.08 27.16 10.79
CA LEU A 187 10.44 27.29 11.33
C LEU A 187 10.52 28.17 12.58
N THR A 188 9.67 29.21 12.64
CA THR A 188 9.62 30.15 13.77
C THR A 188 8.19 30.22 14.29
N PRO A 189 7.87 29.54 15.41
CA PRO A 189 6.52 29.59 15.97
C PRO A 189 6.17 31.02 16.42
N PRO A 190 4.88 31.37 16.45
CA PRO A 190 4.43 32.72 16.79
C PRO A 190 4.97 33.18 18.15
N GLU A 191 4.97 32.30 19.16
CA GLU A 191 5.46 32.61 20.51
C GLU A 191 6.91 33.11 20.50
N LYS A 192 7.79 32.43 19.76
CA LYS A 192 9.20 32.81 19.61
C LYS A 192 9.36 34.10 18.80
N ARG A 193 8.48 34.33 17.83
CA ARG A 193 8.50 35.53 16.98
C ARG A 193 8.14 36.77 17.78
N PHE A 194 7.02 36.74 18.51
CA PHE A 194 6.55 37.87 19.32
C PHE A 194 7.32 38.06 20.64
N ALA A 195 8.19 37.12 21.02
CA ALA A 195 9.14 37.32 22.12
C ALA A 195 10.22 38.36 21.79
N ASN A 196 10.55 38.53 20.50
CA ASN A 196 11.49 39.55 20.05
C ASN A 196 10.75 40.87 19.77
N PRO A 197 11.38 42.03 20.00
CA PRO A 197 10.79 43.30 19.55
C PRO A 197 10.76 43.36 18.01
N PRO A 198 9.76 44.05 17.42
CA PRO A 198 9.73 44.28 15.99
C PRO A 198 10.92 45.15 15.53
N PRO A 199 11.25 45.17 14.22
CA PRO A 199 12.30 46.02 13.68
C PRO A 199 12.09 47.50 14.03
N PRO A 200 13.17 48.27 14.29
CA PRO A 200 13.06 49.67 14.69
C PRO A 200 12.35 50.49 13.60
N GLY A 201 11.37 51.31 14.01
CA GLY A 201 10.59 52.15 13.10
C GLY A 201 9.39 51.44 12.44
N CYS A 202 9.15 50.16 12.73
CA CYS A 202 7.98 49.43 12.22
C CYS A 202 6.92 49.22 13.32
N PRO A 203 5.61 49.34 13.02
CA PRO A 203 4.54 49.10 14.00
C PRO A 203 4.38 47.60 14.35
N GLY A 204 5.01 46.70 13.61
CA GLY A 204 4.99 45.26 13.82
C GLY A 204 6.01 44.55 12.91
N PHE A 205 5.92 43.23 12.82
CA PHE A 205 6.81 42.45 11.94
C PHE A 205 6.41 42.60 10.47
N PRO A 206 7.34 42.94 9.57
CA PRO A 206 7.02 43.08 8.15
C PRO A 206 6.66 41.74 7.52
N ALA A 207 5.60 41.75 6.72
CA ALA A 207 5.03 40.57 6.07
C ALA A 207 4.25 40.97 4.82
N TYR A 208 3.79 39.97 4.07
CA TYR A 208 2.88 40.09 2.95
C TYR A 208 1.62 39.27 3.25
N SER A 209 0.46 39.82 2.94
CA SER A 209 -0.80 39.10 3.06
C SER A 209 -1.65 39.22 1.79
N ARG A 210 -2.47 38.21 1.53
CA ARG A 210 -3.39 38.20 0.39
C ARG A 210 -4.50 39.23 0.58
N TYR A 211 -4.54 40.19 -0.32
CA TYR A 211 -5.60 41.18 -0.45
C TYR A 211 -6.54 40.74 -1.57
N PHE A 212 -7.80 40.49 -1.24
CA PHE A 212 -8.84 40.09 -2.19
C PHE A 212 -9.64 41.31 -2.65
N ASP A 213 -9.83 41.43 -3.95
CA ASP A 213 -10.64 42.47 -4.55
C ASP A 213 -12.14 42.09 -4.62
N GLN A 214 -12.99 43.05 -4.95
CA GLN A 214 -14.44 42.85 -5.09
C GLN A 214 -14.81 41.93 -6.27
N HIS A 215 -13.87 41.65 -7.19
CA HIS A 215 -14.07 40.86 -8.41
C HIS A 215 -13.51 39.43 -8.28
N GLY A 216 -13.09 39.03 -7.08
CA GLY A 216 -12.54 37.70 -6.76
C GLY A 216 -11.07 37.50 -7.14
N GLY A 217 -10.39 38.53 -7.63
CA GLY A 217 -8.93 38.52 -7.78
C GLY A 217 -8.23 38.79 -6.46
N PHE A 218 -6.93 38.50 -6.41
CA PHE A 218 -6.11 38.82 -5.25
C PHE A 218 -4.69 39.24 -5.66
N THR A 219 -4.07 40.02 -4.78
CA THR A 219 -2.67 40.47 -4.84
C THR A 219 -2.01 40.25 -3.48
N TRP A 220 -0.70 40.10 -3.44
CA TRP A 220 0.04 40.08 -2.17
C TRP A 220 0.44 41.50 -1.80
N GLN A 221 -0.08 42.03 -0.70
CA GLN A 221 0.20 43.40 -0.26
C GLN A 221 1.05 43.41 1.00
N PRO A 222 1.96 44.39 1.14
CA PRO A 222 2.77 44.54 2.35
C PRO A 222 1.91 44.92 3.55
N CYS A 223 2.21 44.31 4.70
CA CYS A 223 1.52 44.52 5.97
C CYS A 223 2.48 44.32 7.15
N PHE A 224 2.10 44.86 8.31
CA PHE A 224 2.80 44.63 9.57
C PHE A 224 1.98 43.73 10.49
N VAL A 225 2.60 42.70 11.02
CA VAL A 225 1.98 41.75 11.95
C VAL A 225 2.19 42.26 13.37
N ILE A 226 1.10 42.65 14.03
CA ILE A 226 1.13 43.31 15.35
C ILE A 226 1.02 42.30 16.48
N ALA A 227 0.11 41.34 16.34
CA ALA A 227 -0.21 40.38 17.38
C ALA A 227 -0.68 39.04 16.80
N TYR A 228 -0.61 38.00 17.62
CA TYR A 228 -1.18 36.69 17.35
C TYR A 228 -2.15 36.32 18.47
N ASP A 229 -3.37 35.93 18.09
CA ASP A 229 -4.37 35.44 19.02
C ASP A 229 -4.37 33.90 19.04
N ILE A 230 -3.93 33.34 20.16
CA ILE A 230 -3.82 31.89 20.38
C ILE A 230 -5.20 31.23 20.36
N LYS A 231 -6.26 31.91 20.83
CA LYS A 231 -7.60 31.30 20.93
C LYS A 231 -8.26 31.11 19.58
N SER A 232 -8.03 32.05 18.66
CA SER A 232 -8.61 32.01 17.31
C SER A 232 -7.63 31.54 16.26
N GLU A 233 -6.36 31.31 16.62
CA GLU A 233 -5.26 30.93 15.71
C GLU A 233 -5.13 31.91 14.53
N MET A 234 -5.32 33.20 14.81
CA MET A 234 -5.29 34.26 13.81
C MET A 234 -4.26 35.35 14.14
N TYR A 235 -3.66 35.90 13.09
CA TYR A 235 -2.74 37.02 13.16
C TYR A 235 -3.50 38.32 12.94
N ARG A 236 -3.22 39.31 13.78
CA ARG A 236 -3.68 40.69 13.60
C ARG A 236 -2.64 41.45 12.79
N ILE A 237 -3.02 41.86 11.59
CA ILE A 237 -2.18 42.62 10.68
C ILE A 237 -2.67 44.05 10.51
N GLN A 238 -1.76 44.95 10.16
CA GLN A 238 -2.01 46.32 9.71
C GLN A 238 -1.50 46.46 8.28
N TRP A 239 -2.36 46.85 7.34
CA TRP A 239 -1.94 47.11 5.97
C TRP A 239 -1.03 48.32 5.88
N ALA A 240 0.11 48.20 5.21
CA ALA A 240 1.08 49.30 5.11
C ALA A 240 0.54 50.53 4.33
N ALA A 241 -0.43 50.33 3.44
CA ALA A 241 -0.99 51.40 2.61
C ALA A 241 -2.14 52.17 3.26
N SER A 242 -2.89 51.57 4.18
CA SER A 242 -4.15 52.13 4.68
C SER A 242 -4.29 52.14 6.20
N ASP A 243 -3.32 51.59 6.93
CA ASP A 243 -3.34 51.40 8.38
C ASP A 243 -4.56 50.65 8.93
N VAL A 244 -5.31 49.98 8.04
CA VAL A 244 -6.49 49.19 8.42
C VAL A 244 -6.06 47.88 9.05
N LEU A 245 -6.65 47.57 10.20
CA LEU A 245 -6.41 46.34 10.92
C LEU A 245 -7.28 45.20 10.39
N LYS A 246 -6.70 44.02 10.21
CA LYS A 246 -7.40 42.82 9.73
C LYS A 246 -6.91 41.58 10.48
N MET A 247 -7.81 40.61 10.67
CA MET A 247 -7.45 39.28 11.17
C MET A 247 -7.24 38.33 9.98
N VAL A 248 -6.11 37.64 9.94
CA VAL A 248 -5.76 36.70 8.87
C VAL A 248 -5.20 35.40 9.45
N LYS A 249 -5.49 34.29 8.76
CA LYS A 249 -4.93 32.98 9.10
C LYS A 249 -3.51 32.83 8.53
N ARG A 250 -2.77 31.86 9.07
CA ARG A 250 -1.35 31.64 8.75
C ARG A 250 -1.07 31.41 7.25
N LEU A 251 -1.85 30.57 6.57
CA LEU A 251 -1.66 30.29 5.14
C LEU A 251 -1.95 31.49 4.20
N ASN A 252 -2.44 32.61 4.74
CA ASN A 252 -2.62 33.87 4.00
C ASN A 252 -1.57 34.92 4.36
N LEU A 253 -0.53 34.54 5.11
CA LEU A 253 0.51 35.42 5.62
C LEU A 253 1.90 34.84 5.31
N LEU A 254 2.73 35.62 4.65
CA LEU A 254 4.13 35.33 4.34
C LEU A 254 4.99 36.36 5.06
N PHE A 255 5.82 35.95 6.02
CA PHE A 255 6.73 36.88 6.68
C PHE A 255 7.91 37.25 5.77
N GLU A 256 8.47 38.45 5.93
CA GLU A 256 9.58 38.91 5.08
C GLU A 256 10.89 38.16 5.32
N ASP A 257 11.12 37.70 6.56
CA ASP A 257 12.25 36.85 6.96
C ASP A 257 12.03 35.35 6.67
N GLU A 258 10.83 34.95 6.23
CA GLU A 258 10.51 33.56 5.94
C GLU A 258 10.98 33.15 4.54
N SER A 259 11.48 31.92 4.41
CA SER A 259 11.81 31.35 3.11
C SER A 259 10.56 31.18 2.25
N ARG A 260 10.52 31.88 1.11
CA ARG A 260 9.43 31.79 0.12
C ARG A 260 9.25 30.37 -0.42
N THR A 261 10.35 29.64 -0.63
CA THR A 261 10.29 28.23 -1.07
C THR A 261 9.70 27.34 0.01
N GLY A 262 10.07 27.55 1.27
CA GLY A 262 9.50 26.86 2.43
C GLY A 262 8.00 27.13 2.58
N PHE A 263 7.56 28.38 2.46
CA PHE A 263 6.14 28.72 2.51
C PHE A 263 5.35 28.12 1.33
N ARG A 264 5.91 28.13 0.11
CA ARG A 264 5.32 27.44 -1.06
C ARG A 264 5.16 25.95 -0.82
N PHE A 265 6.18 25.31 -0.24
CA PHE A 265 6.11 23.91 0.14
C PHE A 265 4.99 23.65 1.17
N ARG A 266 4.93 24.45 2.23
CA ARG A 266 3.86 24.38 3.25
C ARG A 266 2.46 24.49 2.64
N LEU A 267 2.25 25.48 1.76
CA LEU A 267 0.96 25.68 1.09
C LEU A 267 0.60 24.51 0.17
N ARG A 268 1.58 23.95 -0.56
CA ARG A 268 1.38 22.75 -1.38
C ARG A 268 1.00 21.53 -0.54
N GLN A 269 1.68 21.31 0.58
CA GLN A 269 1.37 20.21 1.50
C GLN A 269 -0.04 20.34 2.09
N ALA A 270 -0.45 21.53 2.51
CA ALA A 270 -1.81 21.76 3.01
C ALA A 270 -2.88 21.46 1.94
N ARG A 271 -2.64 21.87 0.69
CA ARG A 271 -3.55 21.57 -0.44
C ARG A 271 -3.65 20.09 -0.71
N ARG A 272 -2.50 19.42 -0.83
CA ARG A 272 -2.42 17.98 -1.06
C ARG A 272 -3.23 17.22 0.00
N ARG A 273 -3.00 17.50 1.28
CA ARG A 273 -3.72 16.87 2.40
C ARG A 273 -5.22 17.15 2.36
N ARG A 274 -5.61 18.40 2.06
CA ARG A 274 -7.02 18.74 1.87
C ARG A 274 -7.62 17.92 0.74
N ASP A 275 -6.97 17.88 -0.41
CA ASP A 275 -7.50 17.20 -1.59
C ASP A 275 -7.59 15.68 -1.36
N GLU A 276 -6.62 15.07 -0.66
CA GLU A 276 -6.66 13.68 -0.20
C GLU A 276 -7.87 13.43 0.74
N CYS A 277 -8.03 14.27 1.76
CA CYS A 277 -9.14 14.16 2.71
C CYS A 277 -10.52 14.39 2.05
N GLU A 278 -10.63 15.37 1.14
CA GLU A 278 -11.87 15.63 0.40
C GLU A 278 -12.20 14.47 -0.56
N LYS A 279 -11.20 13.84 -1.19
CA LYS A 279 -11.40 12.63 -2.00
C LYS A 279 -11.92 11.48 -1.14
N GLU A 280 -11.31 11.25 0.02
CA GLU A 280 -11.75 10.22 0.97
C GLU A 280 -13.17 10.49 1.48
N ALA A 281 -13.48 11.74 1.84
CA ALA A 281 -14.82 12.14 2.28
C ALA A 281 -15.87 11.92 1.20
N ARG A 282 -15.57 12.27 -0.06
CA ARG A 282 -16.46 12.02 -1.22
C ARG A 282 -16.68 10.54 -1.45
N PHE A 283 -15.62 9.74 -1.43
CA PHE A 283 -15.70 8.30 -1.57
C PHE A 283 -16.53 7.66 -0.45
N SER A 284 -16.22 7.98 0.81
CA SER A 284 -16.95 7.45 1.97
C SER A 284 -18.43 7.84 1.95
N ALA A 285 -18.75 9.09 1.59
CA ALA A 285 -20.13 9.55 1.45
C ALA A 285 -20.88 8.83 0.32
N TYR A 286 -20.19 8.51 -0.79
CA TYR A 286 -20.77 7.73 -1.88
C TYR A 286 -21.02 6.28 -1.48
N VAL A 287 -20.03 5.62 -0.87
CA VAL A 287 -20.12 4.23 -0.37
C VAL A 287 -21.25 4.08 0.64
N SER A 288 -21.38 5.04 1.56
CA SER A 288 -22.43 5.03 2.59
C SER A 288 -23.85 5.12 2.01
N LYS A 289 -24.00 5.72 0.82
CA LYS A 289 -25.30 5.81 0.11
C LYS A 289 -25.62 4.58 -0.74
N GLN A 290 -24.66 3.69 -0.97
CA GLN A 290 -24.91 2.50 -1.78
C GLN A 290 -25.88 1.54 -1.07
N PRO A 291 -26.82 0.93 -1.80
CA PRO A 291 -27.73 -0.04 -1.22
C PRO A 291 -26.96 -1.29 -0.76
N PHE A 292 -27.24 -1.76 0.46
CA PHE A 292 -26.70 -3.02 0.95
C PHE A 292 -27.61 -4.18 0.54
N LYS A 293 -27.18 -4.97 -0.44
CA LYS A 293 -27.92 -6.12 -0.97
C LYS A 293 -27.45 -7.48 -0.43
N HIS A 294 -26.33 -7.51 0.30
CA HIS A 294 -25.73 -8.75 0.77
C HIS A 294 -26.42 -9.28 2.04
N VAL A 295 -26.32 -10.59 2.26
CA VAL A 295 -26.82 -11.22 3.48
C VAL A 295 -25.96 -10.74 4.65
N ASP A 296 -26.63 -10.30 5.71
CA ASP A 296 -25.96 -9.87 6.92
C ASP A 296 -25.43 -11.07 7.70
N VAL A 297 -24.11 -11.20 7.74
CA VAL A 297 -23.41 -12.30 8.45
C VAL A 297 -23.42 -12.07 9.97
N TYR A 298 -23.67 -10.83 10.42
CA TYR A 298 -23.65 -10.43 11.83
C TYR A 298 -25.06 -10.46 12.43
N ASP A 299 -25.75 -11.57 12.23
CA ASP A 299 -27.09 -11.80 12.76
C ASP A 299 -27.09 -12.09 14.28
N ALA A 300 -28.28 -12.29 14.84
CA ALA A 300 -28.45 -12.62 16.25
C ALA A 300 -27.74 -13.93 16.64
N VAL A 301 -27.57 -14.87 15.70
CA VAL A 301 -26.88 -16.14 15.95
C VAL A 301 -25.38 -15.90 16.12
N PHE A 302 -24.77 -15.10 15.24
CA PHE A 302 -23.38 -14.70 15.36
C PHE A 302 -23.11 -13.89 16.64
N ARG A 303 -23.99 -12.94 16.96
CA ARG A 303 -23.95 -12.19 18.23
C ARG A 303 -23.93 -13.13 19.44
N ASN A 304 -24.86 -14.08 19.50
CA ASN A 304 -24.95 -15.04 20.58
C ASN A 304 -23.69 -15.92 20.69
N ARG A 305 -23.04 -16.23 19.55
CA ARG A 305 -21.78 -16.96 19.53
C ARG A 305 -20.65 -16.16 20.17
N ILE A 306 -20.55 -14.85 19.89
CA ILE A 306 -19.58 -13.96 20.52
C ILE A 306 -19.85 -13.84 22.03
N LEU A 307 -21.10 -13.60 22.43
CA LEU A 307 -21.49 -13.50 23.84
C LEU A 307 -21.14 -14.75 24.65
N ARG A 308 -21.25 -15.95 24.05
CA ARG A 308 -20.83 -17.21 24.67
C ARG A 308 -19.31 -17.29 24.87
N ARG A 309 -18.52 -16.74 23.93
CA ARG A 309 -17.05 -16.74 24.00
C ARG A 309 -16.50 -15.69 24.96
N CYS A 310 -17.15 -14.52 25.07
CA CYS A 310 -16.70 -13.41 25.91
C CYS A 310 -17.09 -13.54 27.40
N HIS A 311 -17.41 -14.75 27.88
CA HIS A 311 -17.99 -15.01 29.20
C HIS A 311 -19.27 -14.20 29.47
N SER A 312 -20.42 -14.84 29.23
CA SER A 312 -21.78 -14.29 29.37
C SER A 312 -22.05 -13.35 30.57
N PRO A 313 -21.56 -13.57 31.80
CA PRO A 313 -21.84 -12.65 32.91
C PRO A 313 -21.18 -11.26 32.76
N LEU A 314 -20.02 -11.15 32.09
CA LEU A 314 -19.39 -9.85 31.84
C LEU A 314 -20.13 -9.11 30.73
N ALA A 315 -20.48 -9.82 29.66
CA ALA A 315 -21.23 -9.24 28.55
C ALA A 315 -22.60 -8.72 28.98
N LYS A 316 -23.32 -9.46 29.84
CA LYS A 316 -24.60 -9.00 30.42
C LYS A 316 -24.47 -7.74 31.28
N LYS A 317 -23.34 -7.56 31.98
CA LYS A 317 -23.08 -6.35 32.78
C LYS A 317 -22.80 -5.11 31.91
N LEU A 318 -22.36 -5.33 30.67
CA LEU A 318 -21.96 -4.28 29.73
C LEU A 318 -22.76 -4.37 28.43
N GLU A 319 -24.00 -4.87 28.49
CA GLU A 319 -24.82 -5.18 27.31
C GLU A 319 -24.99 -3.96 26.41
N ASP A 320 -25.21 -2.78 27.00
CA ASP A 320 -25.35 -1.52 26.26
C ASP A 320 -24.09 -1.19 25.45
N ARG A 321 -22.90 -1.32 26.06
CA ARG A 321 -21.62 -1.08 25.36
C ARG A 321 -21.37 -2.13 24.29
N PHE A 322 -21.69 -3.39 24.58
CA PHE A 322 -21.59 -4.48 23.62
C PHE A 322 -22.50 -4.25 22.41
N GLN A 323 -23.73 -3.78 22.63
CA GLN A 323 -24.67 -3.46 21.57
C GLN A 323 -24.16 -2.34 20.67
N VAL A 324 -23.63 -1.26 21.25
CA VAL A 324 -23.04 -0.14 20.49
C VAL A 324 -21.89 -0.65 19.62
N HIS A 325 -20.93 -1.34 20.23
CA HIS A 325 -19.80 -1.89 19.47
C HIS A 325 -20.22 -2.89 18.40
N PHE A 326 -21.20 -3.75 18.69
CA PHE A 326 -21.68 -4.73 17.72
C PHE A 326 -22.35 -4.06 16.51
N GLU A 327 -23.15 -3.01 16.73
CA GLU A 327 -23.72 -2.23 15.64
C GLU A 327 -22.64 -1.46 14.87
N ASP A 328 -21.64 -0.89 15.54
CA ASP A 328 -20.48 -0.27 14.88
C ASP A 328 -19.74 -1.27 14.00
N PHE A 329 -19.47 -2.48 14.49
CA PHE A 329 -18.84 -3.55 13.71
C PHE A 329 -19.69 -3.96 12.50
N ARG A 330 -20.99 -4.05 12.68
CA ARG A 330 -21.95 -4.40 11.63
C ARG A 330 -22.00 -3.32 10.55
N GLU A 331 -22.05 -2.05 10.93
CA GLU A 331 -22.00 -0.92 9.99
C GLU A 331 -20.64 -0.83 9.28
N ASN A 332 -19.54 -1.06 9.99
CA ASN A 332 -18.20 -1.14 9.38
C ASN A 332 -18.11 -2.27 8.36
N PHE A 333 -18.69 -3.44 8.65
CA PHE A 333 -18.77 -4.54 7.69
C PHE A 333 -19.60 -4.15 6.45
N LYS A 334 -20.80 -3.60 6.65
CA LYS A 334 -21.66 -3.14 5.54
C LYS A 334 -20.93 -2.11 4.68
N PHE A 335 -20.26 -1.15 5.31
CA PHE A 335 -19.43 -0.15 4.63
C PHE A 335 -18.31 -0.82 3.84
N GLY A 336 -17.56 -1.75 4.45
CA GLY A 336 -16.46 -2.46 3.79
C GLY A 336 -16.90 -3.26 2.56
N ILE A 337 -18.05 -3.93 2.64
CA ILE A 337 -18.63 -4.65 1.49
C ILE A 337 -19.06 -3.67 0.39
N ARG A 338 -19.74 -2.58 0.73
CA ARG A 338 -20.11 -1.53 -0.26
C ARG A 338 -18.87 -0.91 -0.89
N ALA A 339 -17.83 -0.64 -0.10
CA ALA A 339 -16.56 -0.10 -0.57
C ALA A 339 -15.92 -1.05 -1.58
N ALA A 340 -15.85 -2.35 -1.27
CA ALA A 340 -15.32 -3.36 -2.18
C ALA A 340 -16.10 -3.43 -3.52
N VAL A 341 -17.43 -3.29 -3.48
CA VAL A 341 -18.25 -3.23 -4.70
C VAL A 341 -17.93 -1.98 -5.52
N VAL A 342 -17.80 -0.81 -4.89
CA VAL A 342 -17.45 0.44 -5.59
C VAL A 342 -16.02 0.38 -6.14
N GLU A 343 -15.08 -0.22 -5.42
CA GLU A 343 -13.72 -0.45 -5.90
C GLU A 343 -13.71 -1.35 -7.13
N GLN A 344 -14.52 -2.41 -7.14
CA GLN A 344 -14.67 -3.26 -8.32
C GLN A 344 -15.25 -2.48 -9.51
N GLN A 345 -16.21 -1.58 -9.28
CA GLN A 345 -16.74 -0.68 -10.32
C GLN A 345 -15.67 0.29 -10.86
N LEU A 346 -14.73 0.72 -10.04
CA LEU A 346 -13.61 1.56 -10.49
C LEU A 346 -12.62 0.82 -11.42
N LEU A 347 -12.63 -0.52 -11.43
CA LEU A 347 -11.83 -1.32 -12.38
C LEU A 347 -12.50 -1.43 -13.75
N GLU A 348 -13.83 -1.27 -13.83
CA GLU A 348 -14.58 -1.31 -15.08
C GLU A 348 -14.58 0.07 -15.76
N ALA A 349 -14.03 0.18 -16.97
CA ALA A 349 -13.80 1.47 -17.64
C ALA A 349 -15.05 2.37 -17.75
N ALA A 350 -16.22 1.80 -18.05
CA ALA A 350 -17.47 2.55 -18.18
C ALA A 350 -17.95 3.10 -16.82
N ALA A 351 -17.93 2.26 -15.78
CA ALA A 351 -18.32 2.66 -14.43
C ALA A 351 -17.30 3.62 -13.81
N ALA A 352 -16.01 3.43 -14.07
CA ALA A 352 -14.94 4.34 -13.67
C ALA A 352 -15.12 5.74 -14.27
N ALA A 353 -15.49 5.85 -15.55
CA ALA A 353 -15.77 7.14 -16.18
C ALA A 353 -16.97 7.85 -15.53
N HIS A 354 -18.03 7.11 -15.19
CA HIS A 354 -19.18 7.65 -14.47
C HIS A 354 -18.79 8.12 -13.06
N LEU A 355 -18.06 7.32 -12.29
CA LEU A 355 -17.57 7.68 -10.95
C LEU A 355 -16.64 8.90 -10.99
N ALA A 356 -15.74 8.97 -11.99
CA ALA A 356 -14.87 10.12 -12.21
C ALA A 356 -15.66 11.40 -12.52
N SER A 357 -16.75 11.32 -13.29
CA SER A 357 -17.63 12.46 -13.57
C SER A 357 -18.33 12.99 -12.30
N CYS A 358 -18.58 12.10 -11.34
CA CYS A 358 -19.09 12.43 -10.01
C CYS A 358 -17.98 12.83 -9.02
N ASN A 359 -16.73 12.96 -9.49
CA ASN A 359 -15.55 13.25 -8.67
C ASN A 359 -15.34 12.21 -7.54
N ILE A 360 -15.62 10.94 -7.83
CA ILE A 360 -15.36 9.79 -6.95
C ILE A 360 -14.14 9.06 -7.51
N GLN A 361 -13.11 8.92 -6.69
CA GLN A 361 -11.84 8.27 -7.06
C GLN A 361 -11.53 7.17 -6.03
N SER A 362 -10.67 6.24 -6.40
CA SER A 362 -10.14 5.27 -5.45
C SER A 362 -9.35 6.01 -4.36
N VAL A 363 -9.59 5.64 -3.10
CA VAL A 363 -8.85 6.16 -1.94
C VAL A 363 -7.60 5.33 -1.68
N LYS A 364 -7.53 4.10 -2.21
CA LYS A 364 -6.34 3.27 -2.04
C LYS A 364 -5.16 4.02 -2.67
N PRO A 365 -4.12 4.37 -1.88
CA PRO A 365 -2.94 4.95 -2.44
C PRO A 365 -2.44 3.96 -3.49
N THR A 366 -2.25 4.44 -4.71
CA THR A 366 -1.57 3.66 -5.73
C THR A 366 -0.24 3.32 -5.11
N ALA A 367 0.00 2.04 -4.82
CA ALA A 367 1.27 1.62 -4.24
C ALA A 367 2.35 2.19 -5.17
N PRO A 368 3.31 2.98 -4.65
CA PRO A 368 4.35 3.52 -5.50
C PRO A 368 4.98 2.33 -6.24
N PRO A 369 5.26 2.46 -7.55
CA PRO A 369 5.91 1.39 -8.28
C PRO A 369 7.16 0.99 -7.51
N ALA A 370 7.35 -0.32 -7.33
CA ALA A 370 8.52 -0.81 -6.63
C ALA A 370 9.76 -0.19 -7.30
N PRO A 371 10.65 0.48 -6.54
CA PRO A 371 11.77 1.16 -7.14
C PRO A 371 12.64 0.16 -7.90
N LYS A 372 13.06 0.53 -9.12
CA LYS A 372 13.89 -0.32 -9.99
C LYS A 372 15.20 -0.73 -9.34
N LYS A 373 15.64 -0.05 -8.27
CA LYS A 373 16.78 -0.43 -7.45
C LYS A 373 16.44 -0.27 -5.98
N GLY A 374 16.94 -1.18 -5.14
CA GLY A 374 16.85 -1.06 -3.67
C GLY A 374 17.72 0.06 -3.08
N CYS A 375 18.39 0.84 -3.93
CA CYS A 375 19.11 2.05 -3.58
C CYS A 375 18.47 3.23 -4.32
N VAL A 376 18.05 4.24 -3.57
CA VAL A 376 17.60 5.52 -4.12
C VAL A 376 18.79 6.17 -4.83
N ASP A 377 18.55 6.85 -5.96
CA ASP A 377 19.58 7.65 -6.61
C ASP A 377 20.02 8.78 -5.66
N LEU A 378 21.26 8.73 -5.17
CA LEU A 378 21.70 9.61 -4.10
C LEU A 378 22.08 11.00 -4.59
N THR A 379 22.38 11.18 -5.87
CA THR A 379 22.61 12.52 -6.44
C THR A 379 21.34 13.37 -6.40
N ALA A 380 20.19 12.72 -6.26
CA ALA A 380 18.88 13.34 -6.11
C ALA A 380 18.47 13.61 -4.64
N LEU A 381 19.22 13.13 -3.65
CA LEU A 381 18.86 13.26 -2.24
C LEU A 381 19.60 14.42 -1.57
N PRO A 382 18.94 15.16 -0.65
CA PRO A 382 19.61 16.17 0.15
C PRO A 382 20.66 15.54 1.08
N ALA A 383 21.62 16.34 1.54
CA ALA A 383 22.68 15.89 2.45
C ALA A 383 22.09 15.13 3.66
N GLY A 384 22.59 13.91 3.89
CA GLY A 384 22.10 13.03 4.96
C GLY A 384 22.47 13.53 6.36
N CYS A 385 21.83 12.97 7.38
CA CYS A 385 22.17 13.22 8.78
C CYS A 385 22.46 11.90 9.50
N VAL A 386 23.53 11.87 10.30
CA VAL A 386 23.78 10.76 11.21
C VAL A 386 23.39 11.20 12.61
N TRP A 387 22.66 10.31 13.28
CA TRP A 387 22.18 10.49 14.63
C TRP A 387 23.08 9.69 15.57
N PHE A 388 23.77 10.37 16.47
CA PHE A 388 24.52 9.71 17.54
C PHE A 388 23.82 9.98 18.86
N ARG A 389 23.93 9.01 19.76
CA ARG A 389 23.53 9.19 21.14
C ARG A 389 24.77 9.40 21.98
N ASP A 390 24.86 10.54 22.63
CA ASP A 390 25.98 10.82 23.54
C ASP A 390 25.88 9.96 24.82
N GLU A 391 26.92 10.01 25.66
CA GLU A 391 26.96 9.31 26.94
C GLU A 391 25.86 9.75 27.93
N LEU A 392 25.28 10.94 27.71
CA LEU A 392 24.17 11.51 28.46
C LEU A 392 22.80 11.19 27.82
N ASN A 393 22.77 10.29 26.82
CA ASN A 393 21.58 9.86 26.10
C ASN A 393 20.90 10.99 25.29
N ARG A 394 21.61 12.09 25.01
CA ARG A 394 21.17 13.16 24.12
C ARG A 394 21.39 12.74 22.68
N VAL A 395 20.43 13.10 21.84
CA VAL A 395 20.44 12.76 20.43
C VAL A 395 21.00 13.97 19.68
N GLU A 396 22.22 13.84 19.16
CA GLU A 396 22.85 14.85 18.31
C GLU A 396 22.77 14.40 16.86
N ASN A 397 22.43 15.33 15.95
CA ASN A 397 22.45 15.09 14.52
C ASN A 397 23.60 15.86 13.88
N VAL A 398 24.48 15.16 13.17
CA VAL A 398 25.48 15.80 12.32
C VAL A 398 25.07 15.57 10.88
N THR A 399 24.91 16.66 10.15
CA THR A 399 24.76 16.62 8.70
C THR A 399 26.04 16.06 8.12
N VAL A 400 25.97 14.87 7.56
CA VAL A 400 27.12 14.23 6.92
C VAL A 400 27.16 14.75 5.50
N GLY A 401 28.32 15.25 5.08
CA GLY A 401 28.54 15.64 3.69
C GLY A 401 28.22 14.49 2.74
N LEU A 402 27.93 14.82 1.48
CA LEU A 402 27.63 13.80 0.46
C LEU A 402 28.79 12.80 0.28
N GLU A 403 30.03 13.19 0.56
CA GLU A 403 31.23 12.39 0.34
C GLU A 403 31.38 11.18 1.31
N PRO A 404 31.35 11.31 2.65
CA PRO A 404 31.39 10.14 3.54
C PRO A 404 30.22 9.18 3.33
N PHE A 405 29.04 9.71 2.98
CA PHE A 405 27.87 8.89 2.68
C PHE A 405 28.01 8.18 1.32
N ALA A 406 28.59 8.84 0.31
CA ALA A 406 28.92 8.22 -0.98
C ALA A 406 29.93 7.08 -0.83
N LEU A 407 30.93 7.21 0.05
CA LEU A 407 31.87 6.12 0.34
C LEU A 407 31.18 4.93 1.01
N LEU A 408 30.34 5.19 2.02
CA LEU A 408 29.59 4.12 2.70
C LEU A 408 28.57 3.45 1.76
N LEU A 409 27.95 4.22 0.86
CA LEU A 409 27.12 3.65 -0.21
C LEU A 409 27.99 2.81 -1.16
N GLN A 410 29.15 3.28 -1.59
CA GLN A 410 30.03 2.54 -2.49
C GLN A 410 30.45 1.20 -1.86
N ASP A 411 30.68 1.17 -0.56
CA ASP A 411 30.94 -0.06 0.19
C ASP A 411 29.71 -0.97 0.25
N ILE A 412 28.52 -0.44 0.53
CA ILE A 412 27.26 -1.19 0.45
C ILE A 412 27.02 -1.73 -0.97
N GLN A 413 27.34 -0.95 -2.00
CA GLN A 413 27.21 -1.33 -3.40
C GLN A 413 28.24 -2.38 -3.81
N ARG A 414 29.40 -2.42 -3.16
CA ARG A 414 30.40 -3.47 -3.37
C ARG A 414 30.07 -4.76 -2.63
N MET A 415 29.47 -4.65 -1.45
CA MET A 415 29.24 -5.78 -0.55
C MET A 415 27.83 -6.37 -0.65
N GLY A 416 26.86 -5.61 -1.14
CA GLY A 416 25.46 -6.01 -1.26
C GLY A 416 25.24 -6.98 -2.41
N MET A 417 24.40 -8.00 -2.20
CA MET A 417 23.93 -8.84 -3.31
C MET A 417 22.96 -8.08 -4.23
N THR A 418 22.22 -7.12 -3.67
CA THR A 418 21.23 -6.31 -4.39
C THR A 418 21.83 -5.17 -5.21
N SER A 419 23.14 -4.95 -5.14
CA SER A 419 23.84 -3.93 -5.92
C SER A 419 24.51 -4.48 -7.18
N VAL A 420 24.63 -5.81 -7.32
CA VAL A 420 25.02 -6.47 -8.57
C VAL A 420 23.82 -6.42 -9.52
N ALA A 421 23.90 -5.60 -10.57
CA ALA A 421 22.76 -5.31 -11.45
C ALA A 421 22.10 -6.57 -12.06
N PRO A 422 22.85 -7.55 -12.61
CA PRO A 422 22.26 -8.78 -13.12
C PRO A 422 21.52 -9.60 -12.05
N LEU A 423 22.05 -9.62 -10.82
CA LEU A 423 21.45 -10.35 -9.70
C LEU A 423 20.19 -9.66 -9.17
N LEU A 424 20.19 -8.33 -9.13
CA LEU A 424 19.01 -7.56 -8.80
C LEU A 424 17.90 -7.74 -9.84
N GLU A 425 18.24 -7.70 -11.12
CA GLU A 425 17.29 -7.94 -12.22
C GLU A 425 16.73 -9.36 -12.15
N ALA A 426 17.58 -10.36 -11.91
CA ALA A 426 17.15 -11.73 -11.68
C ALA A 426 16.21 -11.86 -10.46
N LEU A 427 16.48 -11.16 -9.35
CA LEU A 427 15.60 -11.13 -8.18
C LEU A 427 14.27 -10.42 -8.49
N GLN A 428 14.28 -9.31 -9.23
CA GLN A 428 13.07 -8.62 -9.63
C GLN A 428 12.22 -9.48 -10.57
N GLN A 429 12.86 -10.13 -11.54
CA GLN A 429 12.21 -11.08 -12.44
C GLN A 429 11.66 -12.28 -11.66
N TYR A 430 12.38 -12.77 -10.65
CA TYR A 430 11.91 -13.82 -9.74
C TYR A 430 10.62 -13.38 -9.03
N PHE A 431 10.63 -12.22 -8.36
CA PHE A 431 9.44 -11.74 -7.65
C PHE A 431 8.27 -11.41 -8.57
N ALA A 432 8.53 -10.86 -9.76
CA ALA A 432 7.49 -10.55 -10.74
C ALA A 432 6.88 -11.82 -11.37
N SER A 433 7.72 -12.80 -11.72
CA SER A 433 7.28 -14.04 -12.38
C SER A 433 6.65 -15.05 -11.43
N LEU A 434 6.93 -14.92 -10.14
CA LEU A 434 6.40 -15.75 -9.05
C LEU A 434 5.36 -15.01 -8.21
N ASP A 435 4.87 -13.85 -8.68
CA ASP A 435 3.79 -13.17 -8.01
C ASP A 435 2.51 -14.01 -8.10
N VAL A 436 2.05 -14.48 -6.94
CA VAL A 436 0.81 -15.25 -6.76
C VAL A 436 -0.32 -14.39 -6.23
N SER A 437 -0.12 -13.08 -6.09
CA SER A 437 -1.16 -12.17 -5.61
C SER A 437 -2.44 -12.23 -6.44
N THR A 438 -2.32 -12.56 -7.73
CA THR A 438 -3.45 -12.72 -8.66
C THR A 438 -4.00 -14.15 -8.75
N MET A 439 -3.34 -15.15 -8.15
CA MET A 439 -3.76 -16.55 -8.24
C MET A 439 -4.86 -16.83 -7.20
N SER A 440 -6.09 -17.02 -7.67
CA SER A 440 -7.19 -17.43 -6.78
C SER A 440 -7.03 -18.91 -6.37
N LEU A 441 -7.00 -19.17 -5.07
CA LEU A 441 -7.01 -20.54 -4.52
C LEU A 441 -8.41 -21.18 -4.53
N ALA A 442 -9.43 -20.42 -4.92
CA ALA A 442 -10.79 -20.90 -5.06
C ALA A 442 -11.29 -20.67 -6.49
N VAL A 443 -12.05 -21.63 -7.01
CA VAL A 443 -12.83 -21.45 -8.23
C VAL A 443 -13.95 -20.47 -7.91
N LEU A 444 -13.87 -19.26 -8.47
CA LEU A 444 -14.92 -18.24 -8.36
C LEU A 444 -15.99 -18.41 -9.44
N ASP A 445 -15.64 -19.07 -10.53
CA ASP A 445 -16.52 -19.29 -11.67
C ASP A 445 -16.94 -20.77 -11.76
N LEU A 446 -18.19 -21.05 -11.42
CA LEU A 446 -18.74 -22.39 -11.28
C LEU A 446 -19.38 -22.93 -12.58
N HIS A 447 -18.95 -22.44 -13.76
CA HIS A 447 -19.50 -22.89 -15.04
C HIS A 447 -19.35 -24.40 -15.28
N GLU A 448 -18.34 -25.05 -14.67
CA GLU A 448 -18.13 -26.50 -14.76
C GLU A 448 -19.15 -27.31 -13.92
N VAL A 449 -19.87 -26.67 -13.00
CA VAL A 449 -20.78 -27.35 -12.08
C VAL A 449 -22.23 -27.12 -12.51
N ALA A 450 -22.93 -28.20 -12.85
CA ALA A 450 -24.36 -28.13 -13.18
C ALA A 450 -25.18 -27.65 -11.97
N LEU A 451 -25.97 -26.59 -12.15
CA LEU A 451 -26.79 -26.01 -11.09
C LEU A 451 -28.23 -26.59 -11.11
N PRO A 452 -28.82 -26.93 -9.95
CA PRO A 452 -28.27 -26.81 -8.60
C PRO A 452 -27.19 -27.87 -8.31
N ALA A 453 -26.02 -27.43 -7.84
CA ALA A 453 -24.88 -28.28 -7.57
C ALA A 453 -25.03 -29.08 -6.27
N LEU A 454 -24.62 -30.34 -6.27
CA LEU A 454 -24.38 -31.06 -5.02
C LEU A 454 -23.11 -30.54 -4.35
N LEU A 455 -23.08 -30.55 -3.01
CA LEU A 455 -21.90 -30.14 -2.25
C LEU A 455 -20.66 -30.99 -2.61
N SER A 456 -20.85 -32.27 -2.93
CA SER A 456 -19.77 -33.16 -3.39
C SER A 456 -19.10 -32.65 -4.66
N ASP A 457 -19.88 -32.15 -5.60
CA ASP A 457 -19.42 -31.77 -6.94
C ASP A 457 -18.68 -30.44 -6.86
N PHE A 458 -19.19 -29.51 -6.06
CA PHE A 458 -18.49 -28.28 -5.71
C PHE A 458 -17.13 -28.57 -5.05
N LEU A 459 -17.10 -29.45 -4.03
CA LEU A 459 -15.84 -29.81 -3.35
C LEU A 459 -14.85 -30.49 -4.27
N LEU A 460 -15.32 -31.30 -5.21
CA LEU A 460 -14.47 -31.97 -6.20
C LEU A 460 -13.83 -30.95 -7.15
N VAL A 461 -14.59 -29.99 -7.65
CA VAL A 461 -14.08 -28.91 -8.52
C VAL A 461 -13.08 -28.03 -7.77
N GLN A 462 -13.38 -27.62 -6.53
CA GLN A 462 -12.44 -26.86 -5.72
C GLN A 462 -11.14 -27.64 -5.46
N ARG A 463 -11.23 -28.94 -5.15
CA ARG A 463 -10.04 -29.76 -4.95
C ARG A 463 -9.19 -29.84 -6.22
N ARG A 464 -9.81 -30.12 -7.37
CA ARG A 464 -9.11 -30.23 -8.65
C ARG A 464 -8.41 -28.92 -9.03
N HIS A 465 -9.05 -27.78 -8.74
CA HIS A 465 -8.45 -26.46 -8.95
C HIS A 465 -7.23 -26.24 -8.06
N VAL A 466 -7.33 -26.55 -6.77
CA VAL A 466 -6.20 -26.43 -5.83
C VAL A 466 -5.05 -27.37 -6.22
N GLU A 467 -5.35 -28.59 -6.64
CA GLU A 467 -4.35 -29.53 -7.18
C GLU A 467 -3.70 -28.96 -8.45
N GLY A 468 -4.47 -28.43 -9.38
CA GLY A 468 -3.95 -27.78 -10.59
C GLY A 468 -3.08 -26.55 -10.30
N CYS A 469 -3.48 -25.72 -9.33
CA CYS A 469 -2.67 -24.62 -8.82
C CYS A 469 -1.36 -25.15 -8.20
N SER A 470 -1.42 -26.20 -7.39
CA SER A 470 -0.23 -26.82 -6.80
C SER A 470 0.72 -27.35 -7.87
N ASP A 471 0.20 -28.00 -8.91
CA ASP A 471 1.01 -28.54 -10.01
C ASP A 471 1.63 -27.42 -10.85
N LEU A 472 0.89 -26.33 -11.11
CA LEU A 472 1.42 -25.12 -11.74
C LEU A 472 2.57 -24.55 -10.91
N LEU A 473 2.36 -24.35 -9.60
CA LEU A 473 3.39 -23.83 -8.70
C LEU A 473 4.60 -24.77 -8.61
N ALA A 474 4.42 -26.08 -8.63
CA ALA A 474 5.53 -27.02 -8.54
C ALA A 474 6.37 -27.06 -9.83
N ASN A 475 5.72 -27.06 -11.00
CA ASN A 475 6.40 -27.28 -12.27
C ASN A 475 6.82 -25.97 -12.95
N ASP A 476 5.92 -24.98 -13.05
CA ASP A 476 6.18 -23.73 -13.75
C ASP A 476 7.19 -22.87 -12.97
N TRP A 477 7.10 -22.85 -11.64
CA TRP A 477 8.06 -22.09 -10.84
C TRP A 477 9.47 -22.64 -10.92
N ALA A 478 9.63 -23.97 -10.86
CA ALA A 478 10.94 -24.59 -10.99
C ALA A 478 11.60 -24.21 -12.32
N LEU A 479 10.84 -24.24 -13.42
CA LEU A 479 11.32 -23.86 -14.76
C LEU A 479 11.65 -22.37 -14.85
N LYS A 480 10.81 -21.48 -14.31
CA LYS A 480 11.08 -20.04 -14.27
C LYS A 480 12.33 -19.70 -13.47
N VAL A 481 12.49 -20.32 -12.29
CA VAL A 481 13.68 -20.13 -11.46
C VAL A 481 14.93 -20.64 -12.16
N LEU A 482 14.86 -21.81 -12.80
CA LEU A 482 15.96 -22.34 -13.59
C LEU A 482 16.33 -21.40 -14.75
N GLY A 483 15.35 -20.89 -15.50
CA GLY A 483 15.59 -19.91 -16.58
C GLY A 483 16.23 -18.61 -16.08
N ILE A 484 15.81 -18.10 -14.92
CA ILE A 484 16.43 -16.93 -14.29
C ILE A 484 17.89 -17.23 -13.90
N ILE A 485 18.16 -18.39 -13.32
CA ILE A 485 19.52 -18.81 -12.95
C ILE A 485 20.39 -19.01 -14.19
N GLU A 486 19.87 -19.64 -15.24
CA GLU A 486 20.57 -19.85 -16.50
C GLU A 486 20.94 -18.53 -17.17
N ASN A 487 20.02 -17.56 -17.21
CA ASN A 487 20.30 -16.22 -17.71
C ASN A 487 21.37 -15.50 -16.89
N LEU A 488 21.41 -15.71 -15.57
CA LEU A 488 22.41 -15.12 -14.68
C LEU A 488 23.78 -15.79 -14.80
N LEU A 489 23.82 -17.06 -15.18
CA LEU A 489 25.06 -17.83 -15.38
C LEU A 489 25.56 -17.79 -16.83
N ALA A 490 24.73 -17.31 -17.77
CA ALA A 490 25.14 -17.12 -19.15
C ALA A 490 26.35 -16.18 -19.16
N PRO A 491 27.51 -16.62 -19.71
CA PRO A 491 28.65 -15.73 -19.81
C PRO A 491 28.19 -14.50 -20.62
N GLU A 492 28.59 -13.29 -20.21
CA GLU A 492 28.32 -12.01 -20.89
C GLU A 492 29.00 -11.94 -22.28
N GLY A 493 28.91 -13.01 -23.07
CA GLY A 493 29.71 -13.25 -24.25
C GLY A 493 29.18 -12.53 -25.47
N GLY A 494 29.96 -11.56 -25.95
CA GLY A 494 30.15 -11.32 -27.38
C GLY A 494 29.41 -10.12 -27.98
N GLY A 495 29.29 -9.01 -27.25
CA GLY A 495 28.77 -7.74 -27.79
C GLY A 495 29.78 -6.88 -28.56
N ASP A 496 31.04 -7.31 -28.68
CA ASP A 496 32.10 -6.59 -29.40
C ASP A 496 32.69 -7.51 -30.48
N ASP A 497 32.19 -7.43 -31.72
CA ASP A 497 32.93 -7.77 -32.96
C ASP A 497 32.12 -7.43 -34.23
N ASP A 498 31.43 -6.27 -34.26
CA ASP A 498 30.81 -5.72 -35.49
C ASP A 498 31.26 -4.27 -35.75
N VAL A 499 32.57 -4.02 -35.56
CA VAL A 499 33.28 -2.84 -36.06
C VAL A 499 34.41 -3.33 -36.96
N ASP A 500 34.10 -3.69 -38.21
CA ASP A 500 35.00 -3.52 -39.37
C ASP A 500 34.35 -4.09 -40.66
N ALA A 501 33.35 -3.38 -41.18
CA ALA A 501 32.88 -3.56 -42.56
C ALA A 501 32.63 -2.20 -43.24
N ALA A 502 33.58 -1.29 -43.12
CA ALA A 502 33.67 -0.08 -43.95
C ALA A 502 35.07 0.00 -44.58
N GLY A 503 35.31 -0.81 -45.59
CA GLY A 503 36.60 -0.80 -46.30
C GLY A 503 36.71 -1.82 -47.42
N ARG A 504 35.92 -1.67 -48.49
CA ARG A 504 36.26 -1.99 -49.90
C ARG A 504 35.02 -1.79 -50.78
N GLY A 505 35.11 -0.81 -51.68
CA GLY A 505 34.09 -0.48 -52.68
C GLY A 505 34.21 0.98 -53.09
#